data_AF-A0A8S3VXU1-F1
#
_entry.id   AF-A0A8S3VXU1-F1
#
_cell.length_a   1.000
_cell.length_b   1.000
_cell.length_c   1.000
_cell.angle_alpha   90.00
_cell.angle_beta   90.00
_cell.angle_gamma   90.00
#
_symmetry.space_group_name_H-M   'P 1'
#
loop_
_entity.id
_entity.type
_entity.pdbx_description
1 polymer ?
#
loop_
_entity_poly.entity_id
_entity_poly.type
_entity_poly.pdbx_seq_one_letter_code
_entity_poly.pdbx_strand_id
1 'polypeptide(L)'
;MGVRGSHKLGPLNDVGGRETKHFHYVDQSTRKFPIEKGTPVTVQRGDVVVFYYLLVHGSTPNLSTRPRRMLVIQYADAHDEPVGSGKAQPCRGLVLRGVLI
;
A
#
# COMPACT_ATOMS: atom_id res chain seq x y z
N MET A 1 3.64 4.52 -8.05
CA MET A 1 3.75 3.54 -9.16
C MET A 1 3.29 2.18 -8.66
N GLY A 2 2.90 1.27 -9.55
CA GLY A 2 2.47 -0.08 -9.17
C GLY A 2 2.78 -1.15 -10.22
N VAL A 3 2.99 -2.38 -9.77
CA VAL A 3 3.23 -3.53 -10.66
C VAL A 3 1.87 -4.16 -11.01
N ARG A 4 1.46 -4.02 -12.27
CA ARG A 4 0.14 -4.46 -12.75
C ARG A 4 -0.07 -5.96 -12.46
N GLY A 5 -1.24 -6.30 -11.95
CA GLY A 5 -1.63 -7.69 -11.67
C GLY A 5 -1.01 -8.32 -10.41
N SER A 6 -0.03 -7.67 -9.75
CA SER A 6 0.64 -8.23 -8.56
C SER A 6 -0.31 -8.52 -7.39
N HIS A 7 -1.43 -7.79 -7.28
CA HIS A 7 -2.48 -8.05 -6.29
C HIS A 7 -3.12 -9.44 -6.38
N LYS A 8 -3.01 -10.13 -7.53
CA LYS A 8 -3.56 -11.48 -7.74
C LYS A 8 -2.65 -12.58 -7.19
N LEU A 9 -1.45 -12.23 -6.73
CA LEU A 9 -0.47 -13.19 -6.22
C LEU A 9 -0.71 -13.56 -4.75
N GLY A 10 -1.70 -12.93 -4.10
CA GLY A 10 -1.92 -13.08 -2.67
C GLY A 10 -0.83 -12.38 -1.83
N PRO A 11 -0.75 -12.68 -0.53
CA PRO A 11 0.29 -12.15 0.34
C PRO A 11 1.69 -12.55 -0.16
N LEU A 12 2.57 -11.56 -0.29
CA LEU A 12 3.95 -11.76 -0.73
C LEU A 12 4.90 -11.86 0.46
N ASN A 13 6.04 -12.50 0.23
CA ASN A 13 7.08 -12.60 1.26
C ASN A 13 7.68 -11.23 1.58
N ASP A 14 7.62 -10.85 2.86
CA ASP A 14 8.28 -9.66 3.38
C ASP A 14 9.79 -9.93 3.56
N VAL A 15 10.58 -9.34 2.67
CA VAL A 15 12.04 -9.37 2.72
C VAL A 15 12.53 -8.34 3.73
N GLY A 16 11.95 -7.14 3.69
CA GLY A 16 12.33 -6.04 4.57
C GLY A 16 12.21 -6.37 6.04
N GLY A 17 11.12 -7.03 6.46
CA GLY A 17 10.92 -7.46 7.85
C GLY A 17 11.92 -8.50 8.37
N ARG A 18 12.58 -9.24 7.46
CA ARG A 18 13.64 -10.21 7.81
C ARG A 18 15.00 -9.53 7.98
N GLU A 19 15.26 -8.48 7.19
CA GLU A 19 16.53 -7.75 7.22
C GLU A 19 16.53 -6.61 8.23
N THR A 20 15.39 -5.92 8.38
CA THR A 20 15.21 -4.75 9.23
C THR A 20 13.87 -4.82 9.95
N LYS A 21 13.76 -4.27 11.17
CA LYS A 21 12.46 -4.16 11.86
C LYS A 21 11.64 -2.93 11.45
N HIS A 22 12.15 -2.13 10.52
CA HIS A 22 11.63 -0.79 10.23
C HIS A 22 11.02 -0.64 8.84
N PHE A 23 11.48 -1.44 7.88
CA PHE A 23 11.04 -1.36 6.49
C PHE A 23 10.45 -2.69 6.06
N HIS A 24 9.31 -2.63 5.39
CA HIS A 24 8.65 -3.79 4.80
C HIS A 24 8.71 -3.64 3.28
N TYR A 25 9.26 -4.63 2.59
CA TYR A 25 9.37 -4.61 1.13
C TYR A 25 9.50 -6.02 0.57
N VAL A 26 9.10 -6.17 -0.68
CA VAL A 26 9.23 -7.40 -1.47
C VAL A 26 10.59 -7.46 -2.15
N ASP A 27 10.98 -8.65 -2.61
CA ASP A 27 12.20 -8.90 -3.38
C ASP A 27 12.37 -7.91 -4.55
N GLN A 28 13.34 -7.00 -4.37
CA GLN A 28 13.69 -5.93 -5.31
C GLN A 28 14.65 -6.40 -6.42
N SER A 29 15.03 -7.68 -6.47
CA SER A 29 15.87 -8.18 -7.55
C SER A 29 15.19 -7.95 -8.90
N THR A 30 16.01 -7.74 -9.94
CA THR A 30 15.55 -7.46 -11.31
C THR A 30 14.53 -8.48 -11.84
N ARG A 31 14.51 -9.69 -11.28
CA ARG A 31 13.63 -10.80 -11.68
C ARG A 31 12.22 -10.73 -11.10
N LYS A 32 12.00 -10.10 -9.94
CA LYS A 32 10.67 -10.06 -9.29
C LYS A 32 10.02 -8.69 -9.33
N PHE A 33 10.32 -7.82 -8.36
CA PHE A 33 9.60 -6.56 -8.17
C PHE A 33 10.54 -5.35 -8.00
N PRO A 34 11.48 -5.12 -8.94
CA PRO A 34 12.27 -3.90 -8.93
C PRO A 34 11.35 -2.69 -9.13
N ILE A 35 11.66 -1.58 -8.45
CA ILE A 35 10.83 -0.37 -8.47
C ILE A 35 10.67 0.18 -9.91
N GLU A 36 11.68 0.01 -10.76
CA GLU A 36 11.72 0.45 -12.16
C GLU A 36 10.68 -0.27 -13.05
N LYS A 37 10.20 -1.45 -12.65
CA LYS A 37 9.11 -2.15 -13.35
C LYS A 37 7.72 -1.65 -12.95
N GLY A 38 7.62 -0.80 -11.93
CA GLY A 38 6.37 -0.18 -11.53
C GLY A 38 5.87 0.78 -12.61
N THR A 39 4.62 0.62 -13.04
CA THR A 39 3.97 1.61 -13.91
C THR A 39 3.72 2.90 -13.12
N PRO A 40 4.22 4.07 -13.56
CA PRO A 40 3.94 5.34 -12.90
C PRO A 40 2.44 5.63 -12.88
N VAL A 41 1.99 6.25 -11.80
CA VAL A 41 0.62 6.76 -11.67
C VAL A 41 0.77 8.25 -11.38
N THR A 42 0.57 9.07 -12.41
CA THR A 42 0.69 10.52 -12.34
C THR A 42 -0.69 11.11 -12.14
N VAL A 43 -0.84 11.94 -11.11
CA VAL A 43 -2.11 12.51 -10.68
C VAL A 43 -1.97 13.98 -10.34
N GLN A 44 -3.07 14.72 -10.44
CA GLN A 44 -3.19 16.11 -10.07
C GLN A 44 -3.82 16.26 -8.69
N ARG A 45 -3.79 17.50 -8.16
CA ARG A 45 -4.47 17.81 -6.90
C ARG A 45 -5.97 17.54 -7.07
N GLY A 46 -6.52 16.70 -6.19
CA GLY A 46 -7.95 16.36 -6.17
C GLY A 46 -8.26 15.00 -6.78
N ASP A 47 -7.34 14.43 -7.56
CA ASP A 47 -7.49 13.08 -8.10
C ASP A 47 -7.46 12.04 -6.98
N VAL A 48 -8.20 10.95 -7.19
CA VAL A 48 -8.26 9.80 -6.29
C VAL A 48 -7.64 8.58 -6.97
N VAL A 49 -6.70 7.94 -6.29
CA VAL A 49 -6.12 6.66 -6.72
C VAL A 49 -6.69 5.56 -5.84
N VAL A 50 -7.50 4.68 -6.43
CA VAL A 50 -7.98 3.46 -5.78
C VAL A 50 -7.12 2.30 -6.23
N PHE A 51 -6.59 1.55 -5.27
CA PHE A 51 -5.81 0.35 -5.56
C PHE A 51 -6.03 -0.70 -4.47
N TYR A 52 -5.82 -1.97 -4.85
CA TYR A 52 -5.96 -3.11 -3.96
C TYR A 52 -4.78 -3.19 -2.97
N TYR A 53 -5.02 -3.53 -1.70
CA TYR A 53 -3.99 -3.48 -0.66
C TYR A 53 -2.82 -4.45 -0.88
N LEU A 54 -3.02 -5.55 -1.61
CA LEU A 54 -1.94 -6.48 -2.03
C LEU A 54 -1.18 -6.05 -3.29
N LEU A 55 -1.54 -4.91 -3.91
CA LEU A 55 -0.80 -4.41 -5.07
C LEU A 55 0.62 -4.03 -4.62
N VAL A 56 1.64 -4.56 -5.29
CA VAL A 56 3.01 -4.08 -5.12
C VAL A 56 3.08 -2.65 -5.65
N HIS A 57 3.37 -1.71 -4.77
CA HIS A 57 3.41 -0.29 -5.07
C HIS A 57 4.53 0.41 -4.30
N GLY A 58 4.91 1.58 -4.79
CA GLY A 58 5.96 2.39 -4.19
C GLY A 58 6.04 3.78 -4.81
N SER A 59 6.96 4.58 -4.30
CA SER A 59 7.22 5.91 -4.83
C SER A 59 8.71 6.22 -4.83
N THR A 60 9.18 6.90 -5.87
CA THR A 60 10.52 7.46 -5.89
C THR A 60 10.66 8.60 -4.87
N PRO A 61 11.91 8.94 -4.47
CA PRO A 61 12.20 10.15 -3.73
C PRO A 61 11.67 11.39 -4.45
N ASN A 62 11.18 12.36 -3.67
CA ASN A 62 10.77 13.66 -4.20
C ASN A 62 12.00 14.57 -4.30
N LEU A 63 12.48 14.81 -5.52
CA LEU A 63 13.64 15.67 -5.80
C LEU A 63 13.25 17.15 -6.05
N SER A 64 11.97 17.50 -5.88
CA SER A 64 11.50 18.88 -6.05
C SER A 64 11.50 19.68 -4.75
N THR A 65 11.39 21.00 -4.85
CA THR A 65 11.27 21.92 -3.70
C THR A 65 9.86 21.96 -3.09
N ARG A 66 8.89 21.26 -3.67
CA ARG A 66 7.49 21.29 -3.25
C ARG A 66 7.11 19.99 -2.52
N PRO A 67 6.38 20.05 -1.39
CA PRO A 67 5.93 18.84 -0.71
C PRO A 67 4.88 18.08 -1.53
N ARG A 68 4.98 16.75 -1.56
CA ARG A 68 3.99 15.85 -2.16
C ARG A 68 3.02 15.36 -1.08
N ARG A 69 2.02 16.19 -0.74
CA ARG A 69 1.00 15.88 0.28
C ARG A 69 -0.09 14.98 -0.29
N MET A 70 -0.52 13.98 0.47
CA MET A 70 -1.65 13.10 0.17
C MET A 70 -2.39 12.71 1.45
N LEU A 71 -3.67 12.35 1.31
CA LEU A 71 -4.45 11.66 2.33
C LEU A 71 -4.58 10.20 1.89
N VAL A 72 -4.29 9.26 2.79
CA VAL A 72 -4.47 7.83 2.56
C VAL A 72 -5.61 7.35 3.44
N ILE A 73 -6.57 6.66 2.84
CA ILE A 73 -7.67 5.99 3.55
C ILE A 73 -7.57 4.51 3.22
N GLN A 74 -7.57 3.67 4.25
CA GLN A 74 -7.64 2.22 4.11
C GLN A 74 -9.06 1.78 4.44
N TYR A 75 -9.69 1.09 3.49
CA TYR A 75 -11.02 0.50 3.65
C TYR A 75 -10.86 -1.01 3.84
N ALA A 76 -11.70 -1.57 4.70
CA ALA A 76 -11.88 -3.01 4.86
C ALA A 76 -13.38 -3.30 4.82
N ASP A 77 -13.75 -4.48 4.34
CA ASP A 77 -15.11 -4.96 4.47
C ASP A 77 -15.40 -5.26 5.96
N ALA A 78 -16.65 -5.12 6.39
CA ALA A 78 -17.04 -5.44 7.77
C ALA A 78 -16.87 -6.94 8.09
N HIS A 79 -16.83 -7.78 7.06
CA HIS A 79 -16.59 -9.22 7.16
C HIS A 79 -15.10 -9.61 7.11
N ASP A 80 -14.19 -8.66 6.87
CA ASP A 80 -12.76 -8.95 6.85
C ASP A 80 -12.22 -9.21 8.26
N GLU A 81 -11.55 -10.34 8.45
CA GLU A 81 -10.89 -10.67 9.71
C GLU A 81 -9.44 -10.13 9.75
N PRO A 82 -9.03 -9.47 10.85
CA PRO A 82 -7.64 -9.04 11.01
C PRO A 82 -6.69 -10.24 11.04
N VAL A 83 -5.62 -10.19 10.24
CA VAL A 83 -4.52 -11.14 10.35
C VAL A 83 -3.62 -10.75 11.52
N GLY A 84 -3.81 -11.42 12.66
CA GLY A 84 -3.00 -11.25 13.87
C GLY A 84 -3.27 -9.97 14.68
N SER A 85 -2.44 -9.73 15.69
CA SER A 85 -2.56 -8.56 16.58
C SER A 85 -1.92 -7.32 15.94
N GLY A 86 -2.62 -6.71 14.98
CA GLY A 86 -2.17 -5.46 14.34
C GLY A 86 -2.12 -4.29 15.34
N LYS A 87 -1.18 -3.37 15.15
CA LYS A 87 -1.07 -2.14 15.96
C LYS A 87 -2.35 -1.30 15.86
N ALA A 88 -2.64 -0.52 16.90
CA ALA A 88 -3.70 0.49 16.83
C ALA A 88 -3.34 1.53 15.75
N GLN A 89 -4.29 1.84 14.88
CA GLN A 89 -4.17 2.86 13.85
C GLN A 89 -5.28 3.90 14.05
N PRO A 90 -5.01 5.19 13.77
CA PRO A 90 -6.05 6.21 13.78
C PRO A 90 -7.23 5.79 12.90
N CYS A 91 -8.44 6.03 13.38
CA CYS A 91 -9.69 5.74 12.67
C CYS A 91 -9.93 4.24 12.33
N ARG A 92 -9.16 3.31 12.88
CA ARG A 92 -9.44 1.87 12.73
C ARG A 92 -10.80 1.54 13.36
N GLY A 93 -11.68 0.90 12.59
CA GLY A 93 -13.05 0.58 13.01
C GLY A 93 -14.06 1.71 12.83
N LEU A 94 -13.67 2.84 12.25
CA LEU A 94 -14.62 3.88 11.86
C LEU A 94 -15.56 3.33 10.77
N VAL A 95 -16.85 3.22 11.08
CA VAL A 95 -17.88 2.79 10.12
C VAL A 95 -18.17 3.95 9.18
N LEU A 96 -17.81 3.78 7.90
CA LEU A 96 -18.04 4.78 6.85
C LEU A 96 -19.36 4.54 6.11
N ARG A 97 -19.88 3.30 6.15
CA ARG A 97 -21.16 2.91 5.57
C ARG A 97 -21.67 1.65 6.26
N GLY A 98 -22.99 1.56 6.44
CA GLY A 98 -23.66 0.43 7.07
C GLY A 98 -24.02 0.75 8.52
N VAL A 99 -24.42 -0.29 9.26
CA VAL A 99 -24.74 -0.20 10.68
C VAL A 99 -23.79 -1.10 11.46
N LEU A 100 -23.33 -0.62 12.61
CA LEU A 100 -22.61 -1.44 13.57
C LEU A 100 -23.64 -2.33 14.25
N ILE A 101 -23.62 -3.63 13.96
CA ILE A 101 -24.48 -4.65 14.60
C ILE A 101 -23.68 -5.38 15.67
#